data_AF-A0A7C8I008-F1
#
_entry.id   AF-A0A7C8I008-F1
#
_cell.length_a   1.000
_cell.length_b   1.000
_cell.length_c   1.000
_cell.angle_alpha   90.00
_cell.angle_beta   90.00
_cell.angle_gamma   90.00
#
_symmetry.space_group_name_H-M   'P 1'
#
loop_
_entity.id
_entity.type
_entity.pdbx_description
1 polymer ?
#
loop_
_entity_poly.entity_id
_entity_poly.type
_entity_poly.pdbx_seq_one_letter_code
_entity_poly.pdbx_strand_id
1 'polypeptide(L)'
;MSEFDYPSFNGERFASETLVAIGSIYQAAATKLNEKKDGVIGNPLANANDFNSAVSCNQLRKSSQEVYDGYRSIVAEPAIARITLVNKQNKIKRYYVTRRCSVVVPNSDIRVASYRSRIGQLASYDVGDEYRIGGELYELVEKAKLFPQQKKQWDSIDTYYEDDAQEFTISSLLTLIAEAQDGSAPDDGFTIIVDDIDEDIPDGALVFSDGRKRQVIGQPALSDTAVLDKMQVEVFRLPINSRLFLYGPPGTGKTTTLIKRLALKLDEREGVTEDERDLLANVEEPKAWLMFTPSELLRQYVKEAFVREGVLASSEHIHTWDKYKIKLGSECKLLATPNRRGFQLDKEQQINFSAQKQIKYYERFKKQLGSDFGRKIRKSIAALRSAKLDLASEISTQFVAKKHIFQSKNPVTIVMELSKFADKLNELEQVLKEEQTQIFKDEAKIQQRNDSKFLSSLYLEIKEEDDSQLSRGDKSKFVSTAYKRALIAYCENIAVSKAVNKGTQQEKIVTWLGERVPAKKNCNSFW
;
A
#
# COMPACT_ATOMS: atom_id res chain seq x y z
N MET A 1 -31.03 33.28 -7.98
CA MET A 1 -32.17 33.06 -8.89
C MET A 1 -31.60 32.34 -10.09
N SER A 2 -31.72 31.01 -10.12
CA SER A 2 -31.26 30.22 -11.25
C SER A 2 -32.11 30.57 -12.48
N GLU A 3 -31.47 30.65 -13.65
CA GLU A 3 -32.09 30.93 -14.96
C GLU A 3 -32.93 29.75 -15.48
N PHE A 4 -33.20 28.76 -14.63
CA PHE A 4 -33.64 27.44 -15.02
C PHE A 4 -34.93 27.04 -14.31
N ASP A 5 -35.97 26.79 -15.12
CA ASP A 5 -37.29 26.44 -14.65
C ASP A 5 -37.36 24.92 -14.42
N TYR A 6 -37.22 24.46 -13.17
CA TYR A 6 -37.36 23.05 -12.78
C TYR A 6 -38.58 22.82 -11.89
N PRO A 7 -39.30 21.71 -12.06
CA PRO A 7 -40.49 21.41 -11.26
C PRO A 7 -40.12 21.27 -9.79
N SER A 8 -40.98 21.82 -8.92
CA SER A 8 -40.90 21.69 -7.46
C SER A 8 -40.75 20.23 -7.02
N PHE A 9 -40.00 19.99 -5.94
CA PHE A 9 -39.79 18.67 -5.36
C PHE A 9 -41.09 17.86 -5.26
N ASN A 10 -41.09 16.69 -5.90
CA ASN A 10 -42.16 15.71 -5.78
C ASN A 10 -41.62 14.50 -5.00
N GLY A 11 -41.99 14.41 -3.72
CA GLY A 11 -41.45 13.41 -2.79
C GLY A 11 -41.71 11.97 -3.20
N GLU A 12 -42.92 11.66 -3.65
CA GLU A 12 -43.29 10.30 -4.10
C GLU A 12 -42.45 9.87 -5.32
N ARG A 13 -42.34 10.76 -6.31
CA ARG A 13 -41.54 10.51 -7.51
C ARG A 13 -40.06 10.40 -7.16
N PHE A 14 -39.53 11.29 -6.33
CA PHE A 14 -38.14 11.26 -5.88
C PHE A 14 -37.81 9.93 -5.18
N ALA A 15 -38.64 9.53 -4.22
CA ALA A 15 -38.44 8.29 -3.47
C ALA A 15 -38.55 7.06 -4.37
N SER A 16 -39.59 6.99 -5.20
CA SER A 16 -39.83 5.86 -6.10
C SER A 16 -38.68 5.67 -7.10
N GLU A 17 -38.27 6.75 -7.78
CA GLU A 17 -37.14 6.70 -8.73
C GLU A 17 -35.83 6.29 -8.03
N THR A 18 -35.60 6.79 -6.81
CA THR A 18 -34.37 6.51 -6.05
C THR A 18 -34.31 5.06 -5.57
N LEU A 19 -35.41 4.52 -5.04
CA LEU A 19 -35.46 3.13 -4.57
C LEU A 19 -35.37 2.12 -5.72
N VAL A 20 -36.02 2.40 -6.86
CA VAL A 20 -35.86 1.61 -8.09
C VAL A 20 -34.39 1.58 -8.50
N ALA A 21 -33.72 2.74 -8.53
CA ALA A 21 -32.30 2.81 -8.88
C ALA A 21 -31.41 2.03 -7.90
N ILE A 22 -31.60 2.18 -6.58
CA ILE A 22 -30.86 1.41 -5.56
C ILE A 22 -31.01 -0.10 -5.80
N GLY A 23 -32.24 -0.56 -6.03
CA GLY A 23 -32.53 -1.96 -6.31
C GLY A 23 -31.86 -2.47 -7.59
N SER A 24 -31.94 -1.71 -8.69
CA SER A 24 -31.32 -2.09 -9.97
C SER A 24 -29.79 -2.07 -9.91
N ILE A 25 -29.19 -1.10 -9.22
CA ILE A 25 -27.74 -1.02 -9.00
C ILE A 25 -27.25 -2.21 -8.18
N TYR A 26 -27.97 -2.54 -7.09
CA TYR A 26 -27.71 -3.74 -6.29
C TYR A 26 -27.76 -5.01 -7.16
N GLN A 27 -28.82 -5.20 -7.94
CA GLN A 27 -28.98 -6.38 -8.79
C GLN A 27 -27.87 -6.49 -9.83
N ALA A 28 -27.52 -5.39 -10.50
CA ALA A 28 -26.44 -5.37 -11.48
C ALA A 28 -25.09 -5.79 -10.86
N ALA A 29 -24.78 -5.27 -9.67
CA ALA A 29 -23.56 -5.63 -8.95
C ALA A 29 -23.59 -7.08 -8.42
N ALA A 30 -24.73 -7.54 -7.90
CA ALA A 30 -24.90 -8.91 -7.41
C ALA A 30 -24.74 -9.95 -8.53
N THR A 31 -25.28 -9.68 -9.72
CA THR A 31 -25.09 -10.52 -10.91
C THR A 31 -23.61 -10.60 -11.30
N LYS A 32 -22.92 -9.47 -11.39
CA LYS A 32 -21.46 -9.44 -11.69
C LYS A 32 -20.63 -10.17 -10.64
N LEU A 33 -21.05 -10.11 -9.37
CA LEU A 33 -20.41 -10.82 -8.27
C LEU A 33 -20.59 -12.34 -8.37
N ASN A 34 -21.75 -12.80 -8.82
CA ASN A 34 -22.07 -14.22 -8.99
C ASN A 34 -21.46 -14.80 -10.28
N GLU A 35 -21.40 -14.06 -11.39
CA GLU A 35 -20.73 -14.47 -12.64
C GLU A 35 -19.26 -14.92 -12.42
N LYS A 36 -18.55 -14.31 -11.43
CA LYS A 36 -17.20 -14.73 -11.04
C LYS A 36 -17.18 -16.03 -10.22
N LYS A 37 -18.19 -16.27 -9.38
CA LYS A 37 -18.31 -17.51 -8.59
C LYS A 37 -18.59 -18.71 -9.49
N ASP A 38 -19.36 -18.50 -10.55
CA ASP A 38 -19.73 -19.53 -11.52
C ASP A 38 -18.66 -19.75 -12.60
N GLY A 39 -17.53 -19.02 -12.56
CA GLY A 39 -16.42 -19.17 -13.51
C GLY A 39 -16.72 -18.64 -14.92
N VAL A 40 -17.78 -17.85 -15.10
CA VAL A 40 -18.29 -17.39 -16.42
C VAL A 40 -17.66 -16.08 -16.89
N ILE A 41 -16.82 -15.43 -16.08
CA ILE A 41 -15.89 -14.43 -16.61
C ILE A 41 -14.86 -15.19 -17.44
N GLY A 42 -15.06 -15.16 -18.77
CA GLY A 42 -14.26 -15.86 -19.76
C GLY A 42 -12.80 -15.87 -19.35
N ASN A 43 -12.26 -17.08 -19.20
CA ASN A 43 -10.87 -17.32 -18.86
C ASN A 43 -9.99 -16.43 -19.77
N PRO A 44 -9.37 -15.34 -19.26
CA PRO A 44 -8.44 -14.55 -20.06
C PRO A 44 -7.08 -15.26 -20.17
N LEU A 45 -7.08 -16.59 -19.99
CA LEU A 45 -5.98 -17.51 -20.27
C LEU A 45 -5.91 -17.86 -21.76
N ALA A 46 -6.88 -17.45 -22.59
CA ALA A 46 -6.93 -17.86 -23.99
C ALA A 46 -5.87 -17.21 -24.89
N ASN A 47 -5.11 -16.20 -24.44
CA ASN A 47 -4.04 -15.57 -25.23
C ASN A 47 -2.84 -15.12 -24.36
N ALA A 48 -2.22 -16.04 -23.63
CA ALA A 48 -0.96 -15.79 -22.92
C ALA A 48 0.20 -16.57 -23.57
N ASN A 49 0.50 -16.28 -24.84
CA ASN A 49 1.77 -16.66 -25.46
C ASN A 49 2.75 -15.49 -25.31
N ASP A 50 3.30 -15.29 -24.10
CA ASP A 50 4.50 -14.49 -23.93
C ASP A 50 5.24 -14.85 -22.64
N PHE A 51 6.56 -14.98 -22.73
CA PHE A 51 7.46 -15.55 -21.71
C PHE A 51 7.63 -14.66 -20.44
N ASN A 52 6.85 -13.58 -20.32
CA ASN A 52 6.77 -12.67 -19.16
C ASN A 52 5.52 -12.89 -18.26
N SER A 53 4.89 -14.06 -18.36
CA SER A 53 3.54 -14.34 -17.85
C SER A 53 3.33 -14.27 -16.33
N ALA A 54 4.37 -14.39 -15.50
CA ALA A 54 4.18 -14.44 -14.04
C ALA A 54 3.79 -13.08 -13.42
N VAL A 55 4.41 -11.98 -13.87
CA VAL A 55 4.11 -10.61 -13.40
C VAL A 55 2.76 -10.15 -13.96
N SER A 56 2.50 -10.40 -15.24
CA SER A 56 1.22 -10.10 -15.90
C SER A 56 0.05 -10.88 -15.31
N CYS A 57 0.21 -12.18 -15.00
CA CYS A 57 -0.81 -12.97 -14.31
C CYS A 57 -1.10 -12.43 -12.89
N ASN A 58 -0.08 -11.98 -12.16
CA ASN A 58 -0.26 -11.40 -10.83
C ASN A 58 -0.95 -10.03 -10.88
N GLN A 59 -0.62 -9.19 -11.86
CA GLN A 59 -1.30 -7.91 -12.09
C GLN A 59 -2.77 -8.12 -12.50
N LEU A 60 -3.05 -9.06 -13.40
CA LEU A 60 -4.41 -9.43 -13.82
C LEU A 60 -5.25 -10.00 -12.66
N ARG A 61 -4.65 -10.85 -11.81
CA ARG A 61 -5.31 -11.36 -10.60
C ARG A 61 -5.62 -10.24 -9.60
N LYS A 62 -4.69 -9.29 -9.38
CA LYS A 62 -4.91 -8.12 -8.52
C LYS A 62 -6.04 -7.23 -9.05
N SER A 63 -6.02 -6.88 -10.34
CA SER A 63 -7.09 -6.09 -10.98
C SER A 63 -8.45 -6.79 -10.92
N SER A 64 -8.48 -8.12 -11.10
CA SER A 64 -9.71 -8.93 -10.99
C SER A 64 -10.24 -9.02 -9.56
N GLN A 65 -9.38 -8.88 -8.55
CA GLN A 65 -9.76 -8.86 -7.14
C GLN A 65 -10.30 -7.47 -6.74
N GLU A 66 -9.63 -6.40 -7.15
CA GLU A 66 -10.07 -5.02 -6.92
C GLU A 66 -11.48 -4.75 -7.48
N VAL A 67 -11.78 -5.20 -8.70
CA VAL A 67 -13.12 -5.09 -9.31
C VAL A 67 -14.17 -5.81 -8.48
N TYR A 68 -13.83 -7.00 -7.99
CA TYR A 68 -14.75 -7.84 -7.23
C TYR A 68 -15.04 -7.27 -5.85
N ASP A 69 -14.02 -6.75 -5.16
CA ASP A 69 -14.18 -6.05 -3.89
C ASP A 69 -14.96 -4.73 -4.07
N GLY A 70 -14.85 -4.11 -5.26
CA GLY A 70 -15.72 -3.02 -5.69
C GLY A 70 -17.20 -3.44 -5.74
N TYR A 71 -17.54 -4.52 -6.43
CA TYR A 71 -18.93 -5.01 -6.49
C TYR A 71 -19.46 -5.43 -5.12
N ARG A 72 -18.64 -6.04 -4.25
CA ARG A 72 -19.02 -6.29 -2.84
C ARG A 72 -19.43 -5.03 -2.11
N SER A 73 -18.71 -3.92 -2.34
CA SER A 73 -19.06 -2.63 -1.76
C SER A 73 -20.43 -2.13 -2.24
N ILE A 74 -20.74 -2.27 -3.52
CA ILE A 74 -22.05 -1.86 -4.09
C ILE A 74 -23.18 -2.75 -3.54
N VAL A 75 -22.94 -4.05 -3.41
CA VAL A 75 -23.95 -4.98 -2.85
C VAL A 75 -24.32 -4.60 -1.41
N ALA A 76 -23.35 -4.13 -0.61
CA ALA A 76 -23.59 -3.68 0.75
C ALA A 76 -24.20 -2.26 0.83
N GLU A 77 -23.78 -1.35 -0.05
CA GLU A 77 -24.18 0.07 -0.07
C GLU A 77 -24.34 0.52 -1.54
N PRO A 78 -25.51 0.33 -2.16
CA PRO A 78 -25.67 0.47 -3.61
C PRO A 78 -25.49 1.90 -4.14
N ALA A 79 -25.84 2.91 -3.34
CA ALA A 79 -25.63 4.31 -3.69
C ALA A 79 -25.45 5.15 -2.40
N ILE A 80 -24.49 6.07 -2.42
CA ILE A 80 -24.22 7.00 -1.31
C ILE A 80 -24.75 8.41 -1.57
N ALA A 81 -25.01 8.73 -2.84
CA ALA A 81 -25.61 9.99 -3.23
C ALA A 81 -26.37 9.88 -4.56
N ARG A 82 -27.28 10.82 -4.78
CA ARG A 82 -27.93 11.11 -6.04
C ARG A 82 -27.65 12.58 -6.38
N ILE A 83 -27.28 12.84 -7.63
CA ILE A 83 -27.07 14.20 -8.15
C ILE A 83 -27.84 14.37 -9.44
N THR A 84 -28.47 15.54 -9.60
CA THR A 84 -29.16 15.92 -10.83
C THR A 84 -28.51 17.17 -11.40
N LEU A 85 -28.08 17.07 -12.65
CA LEU A 85 -27.38 18.10 -13.40
C LEU A 85 -28.25 18.57 -14.55
N VAL A 86 -28.25 19.86 -14.85
CA VAL A 86 -28.98 20.36 -16.02
C VAL A 86 -28.18 21.42 -16.78
N ASN A 87 -28.31 21.42 -18.10
CA ASN A 87 -27.65 22.39 -18.98
C ASN A 87 -28.61 23.49 -19.45
N LYS A 88 -28.07 24.51 -20.14
CA LYS A 88 -28.80 25.63 -20.78
C LYS A 88 -29.92 25.24 -21.76
N GLN A 89 -30.01 23.97 -22.14
CA GLN A 89 -31.04 23.45 -23.04
C GLN A 89 -32.08 22.61 -22.28
N ASN A 90 -32.11 22.71 -20.94
CA ASN A 90 -32.96 21.93 -20.03
C ASN A 90 -32.76 20.40 -20.16
N LYS A 91 -31.57 19.96 -20.57
CA LYS A 91 -31.21 18.53 -20.65
C LYS A 91 -30.78 18.02 -19.27
N ILE A 92 -31.66 17.25 -18.65
CA ILE A 92 -31.45 16.70 -17.32
C ILE A 92 -30.58 15.43 -17.39
N LYS A 93 -29.54 15.37 -16.58
CA LYS A 93 -28.73 14.17 -16.34
C LYS A 93 -28.70 13.86 -14.87
N ARG A 94 -29.19 12.67 -14.51
CA ARG A 94 -29.16 12.16 -13.14
C ARG A 94 -28.11 11.08 -13.00
N TYR A 95 -27.31 11.17 -11.93
CA TYR A 95 -26.31 10.17 -11.58
C TYR A 95 -26.54 9.68 -10.16
N TYR A 96 -26.37 8.37 -9.96
CA TYR A 96 -26.25 7.75 -8.66
C TYR A 96 -24.78 7.48 -8.38
N VAL A 97 -24.30 7.91 -7.22
CA VAL A 97 -22.90 7.84 -6.84
C VAL A 97 -22.70 6.66 -5.91
N THR A 98 -21.75 5.78 -6.23
CA THR A 98 -21.33 4.65 -5.40
C THR A 98 -20.00 4.97 -4.70
N ARG A 99 -19.68 4.25 -3.62
CA ARG A 99 -18.45 4.55 -2.85
C ARG A 99 -17.14 4.29 -3.62
N ARG A 100 -17.05 3.18 -4.37
CA ARG A 100 -15.76 2.70 -4.92
C ARG A 100 -15.69 2.59 -6.43
N CYS A 101 -16.63 1.92 -7.06
CA CYS A 101 -16.60 1.65 -8.50
C CYS A 101 -17.98 1.83 -9.13
N SER A 102 -18.00 2.11 -10.43
CA SER A 102 -19.25 2.17 -11.20
C SER A 102 -19.69 0.77 -11.64
N VAL A 103 -20.99 0.59 -11.84
CA VAL A 103 -21.61 -0.58 -12.45
C VAL A 103 -22.59 -0.14 -13.53
N VAL A 104 -22.61 -0.85 -14.66
CA VAL A 104 -23.58 -0.62 -15.72
C VAL A 104 -24.87 -1.35 -15.35
N VAL A 105 -25.98 -0.63 -15.29
CA VAL A 105 -27.31 -1.21 -15.05
C VAL A 105 -27.92 -1.57 -16.41
N PRO A 106 -28.06 -2.87 -16.74
CA PRO A 106 -28.55 -3.29 -18.06
C PRO A 106 -29.97 -2.79 -18.33
N ASN A 107 -30.27 -2.46 -19.59
CA ASN A 107 -31.61 -2.09 -20.05
C ASN A 107 -32.26 -0.94 -19.25
N SER A 108 -31.46 0.01 -18.77
CA SER A 108 -31.96 1.17 -18.03
C SER A 108 -31.18 2.44 -18.36
N ASP A 109 -31.80 3.60 -18.17
CA ASP A 109 -31.16 4.92 -18.26
C ASP A 109 -30.47 5.34 -16.95
N ILE A 110 -30.35 4.43 -15.98
CA ILE A 110 -29.73 4.70 -14.68
C ILE A 110 -28.22 4.87 -14.89
N ARG A 111 -27.75 6.09 -14.66
CA ARG A 111 -26.32 6.41 -14.73
C ARG A 111 -25.68 6.26 -13.37
N VAL A 112 -24.60 5.50 -13.30
CA VAL A 112 -23.88 5.23 -12.06
C VAL A 112 -22.46 5.77 -12.19
N ALA A 113 -22.00 6.51 -11.20
CA ALA A 113 -20.64 7.02 -11.11
C ALA A 113 -20.01 6.55 -9.80
N SER A 114 -18.73 6.21 -9.80
CA SER A 114 -18.01 6.07 -8.53
C SER A 114 -17.76 7.46 -7.95
N TYR A 115 -17.67 7.55 -6.63
CA TYR A 115 -17.24 8.77 -5.94
C TYR A 115 -15.81 9.19 -6.33
N ARG A 116 -14.99 8.23 -6.78
CA ARG A 116 -13.62 8.46 -7.25
C ARG A 116 -13.57 9.13 -8.63
N SER A 117 -14.58 8.93 -9.46
CA SER A 117 -14.68 9.56 -10.78
C SER A 117 -14.84 11.09 -10.69
N ARG A 118 -14.56 11.77 -11.81
CA ARG A 118 -14.76 13.22 -11.96
C ARG A 118 -16.23 13.65 -11.86
N ILE A 119 -17.17 12.79 -12.22
CA ILE A 119 -18.61 13.08 -12.10
C ILE A 119 -19.09 12.80 -10.67
N GLY A 120 -18.68 11.68 -10.06
CA GLY A 120 -19.12 11.35 -8.70
C GLY A 120 -18.60 12.30 -7.62
N GLN A 121 -17.50 13.03 -7.88
CA GLN A 121 -17.02 14.09 -6.98
C GLN A 121 -18.05 15.21 -6.75
N LEU A 122 -18.98 15.40 -7.69
CA LEU A 122 -20.03 16.42 -7.60
C LEU A 122 -20.99 16.16 -6.45
N ALA A 123 -21.01 14.94 -5.86
CA ALA A 123 -21.72 14.69 -4.62
C ALA A 123 -21.26 15.59 -3.46
N SER A 124 -20.04 16.14 -3.53
CA SER A 124 -19.46 17.04 -2.54
C SER A 124 -19.61 18.52 -2.87
N TYR A 125 -20.16 18.85 -4.04
CA TYR A 125 -20.35 20.22 -4.50
C TYR A 125 -21.65 20.79 -3.93
N ASP A 126 -21.76 22.11 -3.92
CA ASP A 126 -22.95 22.81 -3.44
C ASP A 126 -23.95 22.93 -4.58
N VAL A 127 -25.25 22.92 -4.28
CA VAL A 127 -26.27 23.19 -5.31
C VAL A 127 -26.06 24.61 -5.86
N GLY A 128 -26.21 24.77 -7.18
CA GLY A 128 -25.82 25.95 -7.95
C GLY A 128 -24.39 25.91 -8.53
N ASP A 129 -23.55 24.95 -8.14
CA ASP A 129 -22.22 24.81 -8.74
C ASP A 129 -22.29 24.36 -10.21
N GLU A 130 -21.50 25.01 -11.06
CA GLU A 130 -21.36 24.66 -12.48
C GLU A 130 -20.23 23.65 -12.73
N TYR A 131 -20.43 22.75 -13.69
CA TYR A 131 -19.47 21.74 -14.10
C TYR A 131 -19.54 21.42 -15.59
N ARG A 132 -18.39 21.10 -16.22
CA ARG A 132 -18.31 20.78 -17.65
C ARG A 132 -18.29 19.27 -17.90
N ILE A 133 -19.21 18.80 -18.74
CA ILE A 133 -19.28 17.40 -19.20
C ILE A 133 -19.23 17.39 -20.72
N GLY A 134 -18.14 16.89 -21.30
CA GLY A 134 -17.99 16.82 -22.76
C GLY A 134 -17.98 18.19 -23.45
N GLY A 135 -17.47 19.22 -22.77
CA GLY A 135 -17.44 20.60 -23.27
C GLY A 135 -18.72 21.40 -23.02
N GLU A 136 -19.83 20.74 -22.71
CA GLU A 136 -21.09 21.38 -22.32
C GLU A 136 -21.10 21.72 -20.82
N LEU A 137 -21.67 22.88 -20.48
CA LEU A 137 -21.82 23.35 -19.10
C LEU A 137 -23.14 22.83 -18.52
N TYR A 138 -23.06 22.25 -17.32
CA TYR A 138 -24.19 21.81 -16.51
C TYR A 138 -24.12 22.47 -15.14
N GLU A 139 -25.26 22.78 -14.55
CA GLU A 139 -25.42 23.23 -13.17
C GLU A 139 -25.94 22.07 -12.32
N LEU A 140 -25.46 21.96 -11.08
CA LEU A 140 -25.98 21.04 -10.08
C LEU A 140 -27.23 21.64 -9.43
N VAL A 141 -28.39 21.05 -9.67
CA VAL A 141 -29.69 21.62 -9.24
C VAL A 141 -30.36 20.85 -8.10
N GLU A 142 -29.99 19.59 -7.92
CA GLU A 142 -30.52 18.73 -6.86
C GLU A 142 -29.42 17.77 -6.42
N LYS A 143 -29.29 17.59 -5.10
CA LYS A 143 -28.36 16.67 -4.47
C LYS A 143 -29.05 15.97 -3.31
N ALA A 144 -28.85 14.66 -3.20
CA ALA A 144 -29.29 13.89 -2.06
C ALA A 144 -28.17 12.96 -1.55
N LYS A 145 -27.94 12.95 -0.24
CA LYS A 145 -27.07 11.98 0.44
C LYS A 145 -27.91 10.82 0.93
N LEU A 146 -27.55 9.62 0.50
CA LEU A 146 -28.33 8.40 0.69
C LEU A 146 -27.65 7.50 1.73
N PHE A 147 -28.47 6.80 2.53
CA PHE A 147 -28.00 5.79 3.48
C PHE A 147 -28.83 4.51 3.31
N PRO A 148 -28.56 3.74 2.24
CA PRO A 148 -29.35 2.57 1.93
C PRO A 148 -29.27 1.51 3.02
N GLN A 149 -30.40 0.91 3.37
CA GLN A 149 -30.46 -0.25 4.24
C GLN A 149 -31.34 -1.33 3.61
N GLN A 150 -30.86 -2.57 3.62
CA GLN A 150 -31.64 -3.71 3.16
C GLN A 150 -32.25 -4.43 4.35
N LYS A 151 -33.58 -4.36 4.47
CA LYS A 151 -34.36 -5.21 5.37
C LYS A 151 -35.13 -6.24 4.52
N LYS A 152 -36.44 -6.06 4.35
CA LYS A 152 -37.25 -6.86 3.41
C LYS A 152 -37.15 -6.33 1.98
N GLN A 153 -37.07 -5.00 1.86
CA GLN A 153 -36.83 -4.27 0.63
C GLN A 153 -35.79 -3.17 0.92
N TRP A 154 -35.25 -2.56 -0.14
CA TRP A 154 -34.34 -1.43 0.00
C TRP A 154 -35.10 -0.21 0.52
N ASP A 155 -34.50 0.47 1.48
CA ASP A 155 -34.90 1.79 1.96
C ASP A 155 -33.66 2.69 2.02
N SER A 156 -33.82 4.00 2.16
CA SER A 156 -32.75 4.92 2.53
C SER A 156 -33.22 5.78 3.70
N ILE A 157 -32.56 5.59 4.85
CA ILE A 157 -32.96 6.21 6.12
C ILE A 157 -32.18 7.51 6.33
N ASP A 158 -32.82 8.53 6.88
CA ASP A 158 -32.19 9.84 7.13
C ASP A 158 -31.53 10.43 5.85
N THR A 159 -32.22 10.29 4.72
CA THR A 159 -31.78 10.83 3.43
C THR A 159 -31.79 12.35 3.48
N TYR A 160 -30.63 12.98 3.34
CA TYR A 160 -30.55 14.43 3.29
C TYR A 160 -30.72 14.91 1.85
N TYR A 161 -31.66 15.82 1.62
CA TYR A 161 -32.01 16.38 0.32
C TYR A 161 -31.75 17.89 0.30
N GLU A 162 -31.26 18.38 -0.83
CA GLU A 162 -30.91 19.79 -1.08
C GLU A 162 -31.22 20.13 -2.55
N ASP A 163 -31.95 21.22 -2.76
CA ASP A 163 -32.16 21.90 -4.04
C ASP A 163 -32.00 23.43 -3.86
N ASP A 164 -32.20 24.22 -4.92
CA ASP A 164 -32.08 25.69 -4.88
C ASP A 164 -33.07 26.37 -3.90
N ALA A 165 -34.17 25.71 -3.55
CA ALA A 165 -35.27 26.27 -2.78
C ALA A 165 -35.30 25.81 -1.32
N GLN A 166 -34.82 24.60 -1.02
CA GLN A 166 -35.03 23.95 0.27
C GLN A 166 -33.97 22.87 0.59
N GLU A 167 -33.75 22.70 1.88
CA GLU A 167 -32.91 21.65 2.45
C GLU A 167 -33.65 20.94 3.59
N PHE A 168 -33.71 19.61 3.56
CA PHE A 168 -34.41 18.83 4.60
C PHE A 168 -33.91 17.38 4.67
N THR A 169 -34.27 16.69 5.76
CA THR A 169 -33.95 15.28 5.97
C THR A 169 -35.21 14.43 5.86
N ILE A 170 -35.18 13.40 5.00
CA ILE A 170 -36.24 12.41 4.84
C ILE A 170 -35.90 11.20 5.71
N SER A 171 -36.75 10.92 6.70
CA SER A 171 -36.55 9.83 7.66
C SER A 171 -36.51 8.45 6.99
N SER A 172 -37.39 8.19 6.02
CA SER A 172 -37.44 6.95 5.22
C SER A 172 -38.08 7.24 3.86
N LEU A 173 -37.47 6.73 2.78
CA LEU A 173 -38.04 6.84 1.43
C LEU A 173 -39.27 5.96 1.25
N LEU A 174 -39.33 4.80 1.92
CA LEU A 174 -40.50 3.93 1.87
C LEU A 174 -41.70 4.56 2.58
N THR A 175 -41.49 5.15 3.75
CA THR A 175 -42.54 5.87 4.49
C THR A 175 -43.06 7.04 3.66
N LEU A 176 -42.16 7.78 3.00
CA LEU A 176 -42.55 8.90 2.12
C LEU A 176 -43.46 8.47 0.96
N ILE A 177 -43.26 7.28 0.39
CA ILE A 177 -44.15 6.73 -0.65
C ILE A 177 -45.50 6.34 -0.06
N ALA A 178 -45.52 5.69 1.10
CA ALA A 178 -46.75 5.24 1.74
C ALA A 178 -47.66 6.44 2.11
N GLU A 179 -47.09 7.47 2.72
CA GLU A 179 -47.82 8.69 3.11
C GLU A 179 -48.37 9.45 1.89
N ALA A 180 -47.65 9.46 0.77
CA ALA A 180 -48.13 10.08 -0.47
C ALA A 180 -49.31 9.31 -1.10
N GLN A 181 -49.34 7.98 -0.99
CA GLN A 181 -50.38 7.13 -1.55
C GLN A 181 -51.67 7.11 -0.72
N ASP A 182 -51.56 7.25 0.60
CA ASP A 182 -52.70 7.25 1.51
C ASP A 182 -53.51 8.56 1.47
N GLY A 183 -53.06 9.57 0.70
CA GLY A 183 -53.77 10.84 0.54
C GLY A 183 -53.84 11.66 1.83
N SER A 184 -53.20 11.20 2.90
CA SER A 184 -52.81 12.03 4.03
C SER A 184 -51.97 13.17 3.47
N ALA A 185 -52.46 14.40 3.58
CA ALA A 185 -51.54 15.53 3.62
C ALA A 185 -50.46 15.16 4.64
N PRO A 186 -49.18 15.37 4.35
CA PRO A 186 -48.12 15.00 5.28
C PRO A 186 -48.45 15.65 6.63
N ASP A 187 -48.92 14.83 7.56
CA ASP A 187 -49.53 15.24 8.83
C ASP A 187 -48.39 15.57 9.77
N ASP A 188 -47.78 16.75 9.63
CA ASP A 188 -46.60 17.21 10.39
C ASP A 188 -45.45 16.17 10.48
N GLY A 189 -45.48 15.16 9.59
CA GLY A 189 -44.61 13.97 9.56
C GLY A 189 -43.38 14.17 8.67
N PHE A 190 -43.39 15.24 7.87
CA PHE A 190 -42.17 15.99 7.64
C PHE A 190 -41.71 16.50 8.99
N THR A 191 -40.78 15.80 9.64
CA THR A 191 -39.97 16.48 10.65
C THR A 191 -39.04 17.46 9.92
N ILE A 192 -39.62 18.56 9.40
CA ILE A 192 -38.92 19.84 9.24
C ILE A 192 -38.71 20.31 10.68
N ILE A 193 -37.67 19.77 11.33
CA ILE A 193 -37.26 20.23 12.65
C ILE A 193 -36.48 21.52 12.41
N VAL A 194 -37.16 22.64 12.63
CA VAL A 194 -36.54 23.97 12.71
C VAL A 194 -35.82 24.08 14.05
N ASP A 195 -34.65 24.72 14.02
CA ASP A 195 -33.67 24.80 15.10
C ASP A 195 -34.25 25.13 16.48
N ASP A 196 -34.10 24.22 17.44
CA ASP A 196 -34.00 24.55 18.86
C ASP A 196 -32.68 23.92 19.37
N ILE A 197 -31.66 24.77 19.55
CA ILE A 197 -30.38 24.39 20.15
C ILE A 197 -30.45 24.75 21.63
N ASP A 198 -30.69 23.76 22.49
CA ASP A 198 -30.43 23.87 23.93
C ASP A 198 -28.96 23.52 24.25
N GLU A 199 -28.36 24.21 25.22
CA GLU A 199 -26.92 24.12 25.54
C GLU A 199 -26.50 22.85 26.32
N ASP A 200 -27.43 21.96 26.71
CA ASP A 200 -27.15 20.77 27.53
C ASP A 200 -27.52 19.45 26.82
N ILE A 201 -26.78 19.09 25.77
CA ILE A 201 -27.06 17.90 24.96
C ILE A 201 -26.12 16.72 25.36
N PRO A 202 -26.66 15.58 25.83
CA PRO A 202 -25.85 14.42 26.22
C PRO A 202 -25.20 13.70 25.02
N ASP A 203 -24.07 13.02 25.29
CA ASP A 203 -23.35 12.21 24.29
C ASP A 203 -24.28 11.19 23.61
N GLY A 204 -24.25 11.15 22.27
CA GLY A 204 -25.09 10.26 21.46
C GLY A 204 -26.45 10.82 21.08
N ALA A 205 -26.84 11.99 21.60
CA ALA A 205 -28.06 12.66 21.20
C ALA A 205 -28.01 13.13 19.74
N LEU A 206 -29.19 13.14 19.13
CA LEU A 206 -29.40 13.63 17.77
C LEU A 206 -29.70 15.12 17.86
N VAL A 207 -28.81 15.94 17.32
CA VAL A 207 -28.94 17.39 17.23
C VAL A 207 -29.32 17.73 15.81
N PHE A 208 -30.37 18.52 15.66
CA PHE A 208 -30.78 19.05 14.38
C PHE A 208 -30.26 20.50 14.30
N SER A 209 -29.46 20.78 13.27
CA SER A 209 -28.95 22.13 13.00
C SER A 209 -29.05 22.40 11.51
N ASP A 210 -29.67 23.51 11.08
CA ASP A 210 -29.85 23.88 9.66
C ASP A 210 -30.53 22.75 8.84
N GLY A 211 -31.58 22.12 9.37
CA GLY A 211 -32.29 21.00 8.70
C GLY A 211 -31.51 19.68 8.60
N ARG A 212 -30.30 19.60 9.20
CA ARG A 212 -29.44 18.41 9.21
C ARG A 212 -29.51 17.67 10.54
N LYS A 213 -29.79 16.37 10.50
CA LYS A 213 -29.62 15.45 11.63
C LYS A 213 -28.14 15.16 11.87
N ARG A 214 -27.56 15.66 12.96
CA ARG A 214 -26.19 15.38 13.41
C ARG A 214 -26.22 14.54 14.68
N GLN A 215 -25.43 13.48 14.76
CA GLN A 215 -25.24 12.75 16.01
C GLN A 215 -24.06 13.36 16.78
N VAL A 216 -24.24 13.66 18.07
CA VAL A 216 -23.15 14.09 18.96
C VAL A 216 -22.26 12.89 19.23
N ILE A 217 -21.05 12.92 18.66
CA ILE A 217 -20.09 11.81 18.76
C ILE A 217 -19.33 11.92 20.10
N GLY A 218 -19.73 11.10 21.08
CA GLY A 218 -19.09 11.03 22.41
C GLY A 218 -17.76 10.25 22.46
N GLN A 219 -17.29 9.66 21.36
CA GLN A 219 -16.00 8.96 21.32
C GLN A 219 -15.22 9.28 20.04
N PRO A 220 -13.87 9.42 20.08
CA PRO A 220 -13.05 9.73 18.91
C PRO A 220 -12.91 8.51 17.97
N ALA A 221 -14.01 8.09 17.36
CA ALA A 221 -14.02 7.22 16.19
C ALA A 221 -13.91 8.09 14.93
N LEU A 222 -13.19 7.62 13.89
CA LEU A 222 -13.24 8.30 12.59
C LEU A 222 -14.67 8.20 12.05
N SER A 223 -15.29 9.36 11.77
CA SER A 223 -16.60 9.41 11.13
C SER A 223 -16.54 8.70 9.76
N ASP A 224 -17.46 7.77 9.53
CA ASP A 224 -17.60 7.07 8.25
C ASP A 224 -18.41 7.93 7.27
N THR A 225 -17.88 9.10 6.93
CA THR A 225 -18.56 10.02 6.02
C THR A 225 -18.24 9.60 4.58
N ALA A 226 -19.23 9.03 3.89
CA ALA A 226 -19.08 8.56 2.51
C ALA A 226 -18.69 9.71 1.56
N VAL A 227 -19.37 10.85 1.71
CA VAL A 227 -19.20 12.08 0.93
C VAL A 227 -18.56 13.16 1.81
N LEU A 228 -17.38 13.66 1.41
CA LEU A 228 -16.69 14.74 2.11
C LEU A 228 -17.18 16.11 1.62
N ASP A 229 -16.76 17.20 2.27
CA ASP A 229 -16.98 18.54 1.74
C ASP A 229 -16.09 18.82 0.52
N LYS A 230 -16.48 19.84 -0.26
CA LYS A 230 -15.81 20.27 -1.50
C LYS A 230 -14.31 20.52 -1.30
N MET A 231 -13.92 21.25 -0.25
CA MET A 231 -12.53 21.59 0.01
C MET A 231 -11.69 20.34 0.31
N GLN A 232 -12.21 19.43 1.11
CA GLN A 232 -11.55 18.15 1.37
C GLN A 232 -11.38 17.32 0.09
N VAL A 233 -12.38 17.32 -0.80
CA VAL A 233 -12.31 16.64 -2.11
C VAL A 233 -11.22 17.21 -2.99
N GLU A 234 -11.17 18.53 -3.12
CA GLU A 234 -10.13 19.20 -3.91
C GLU A 234 -8.73 18.85 -3.38
N VAL A 235 -8.54 18.91 -2.05
CA VAL A 235 -7.28 18.58 -1.40
C VAL A 235 -6.87 17.13 -1.64
N PHE A 236 -7.79 16.16 -1.53
CA PHE A 236 -7.42 14.76 -1.75
C PHE A 236 -7.22 14.42 -3.23
N ARG A 237 -7.67 15.24 -4.18
CA ARG A 237 -7.47 15.04 -5.62
C ARG A 237 -6.19 15.67 -6.18
N LEU A 238 -5.50 16.51 -5.41
CA LEU A 238 -4.23 17.12 -5.82
C LEU A 238 -3.24 16.09 -6.39
N PRO A 239 -2.37 16.45 -7.35
CA PRO A 239 -1.42 15.53 -7.99
C PRO A 239 -0.57 14.72 -7.00
N ILE A 240 -0.16 13.50 -7.37
CA ILE A 240 0.55 12.55 -6.50
C ILE A 240 1.90 13.08 -6.02
N ASN A 241 2.53 13.95 -6.81
CA ASN A 241 3.79 14.63 -6.48
C ASN A 241 3.61 15.87 -5.57
N SER A 242 2.39 16.14 -5.09
CA SER A 242 2.11 17.25 -4.18
C SER A 242 2.57 16.96 -2.75
N ARG A 243 3.11 17.98 -2.07
CA ARG A 243 3.41 17.94 -0.63
C ARG A 243 2.28 18.64 0.12
N LEU A 244 1.62 17.93 1.04
CA LEU A 244 0.44 18.43 1.74
C LEU A 244 0.69 18.53 3.23
N PHE A 245 0.21 19.62 3.83
CA PHE A 245 0.13 19.80 5.26
C PHE A 245 -1.34 20.05 5.63
N LEU A 246 -1.98 19.03 6.21
CA LEU A 246 -3.38 19.11 6.63
C LEU A 246 -3.43 19.65 8.06
N TYR A 247 -3.71 20.94 8.19
CA TYR A 247 -3.87 21.62 9.47
C TYR A 247 -5.36 21.90 9.75
N GLY A 248 -5.79 21.70 10.99
CA GLY A 248 -7.15 22.02 11.40
C GLY A 248 -7.52 21.47 12.77
N PRO A 249 -8.58 21.98 13.40
CA PRO A 249 -9.09 21.52 14.71
C PRO A 249 -9.32 20.00 14.79
N PRO A 250 -9.34 19.39 16.00
CA PRO A 250 -9.80 18.02 16.18
C PRO A 250 -11.19 17.81 15.53
N GLY A 251 -11.43 16.62 14.97
CA GLY A 251 -12.72 16.30 14.34
C GLY A 251 -12.91 16.78 12.90
N THR A 252 -12.04 17.63 12.33
CA THR A 252 -12.21 18.16 10.95
C THR A 252 -11.89 17.17 9.82
N GLY A 253 -11.95 15.86 10.06
CA GLY A 253 -11.80 14.85 9.00
C GLY A 253 -10.40 14.68 8.40
N LYS A 254 -9.34 15.31 8.94
CA LYS A 254 -7.96 15.23 8.38
C LYS A 254 -7.49 13.80 8.02
N THR A 255 -7.66 12.87 8.96
CA THR A 255 -7.28 11.47 8.77
C THR A 255 -8.16 10.81 7.71
N THR A 256 -9.46 11.12 7.70
CA THR A 256 -10.39 10.67 6.66
C THR A 256 -9.99 11.17 5.27
N THR A 257 -9.64 12.45 5.13
CA THR A 257 -9.14 13.04 3.88
C THR A 257 -7.87 12.35 3.40
N LEU A 258 -6.93 12.05 4.31
CA LEU A 258 -5.68 11.34 3.96
C LEU A 258 -5.94 9.90 3.51
N ILE A 259 -6.84 9.19 4.17
CA ILE A 259 -7.22 7.82 3.80
C ILE A 259 -7.89 7.81 2.42
N LYS A 260 -8.87 8.70 2.19
CA LYS A 260 -9.55 8.82 0.89
C LYS A 260 -8.59 9.26 -0.22
N ARG A 261 -7.64 10.15 0.08
CA ARG A 261 -6.55 10.53 -0.85
C ARG A 261 -5.77 9.30 -1.30
N LEU A 262 -5.30 8.51 -0.35
CA LEU A 262 -4.51 7.33 -0.67
C LEU A 262 -5.34 6.30 -1.43
N ALA A 263 -6.58 6.05 -1.00
CA ALA A 263 -7.50 5.14 -1.67
C ALA A 263 -7.77 5.55 -3.12
N LEU A 264 -7.92 6.86 -3.38
CA LEU A 264 -7.99 7.40 -4.73
C LEU A 264 -6.67 7.17 -5.47
N LYS A 265 -5.51 7.60 -4.94
CA LYS A 265 -4.23 7.52 -5.68
C LYS A 265 -3.71 6.11 -5.92
N LEU A 266 -4.21 5.11 -5.20
CA LEU A 266 -3.93 3.69 -5.48
C LEU A 266 -4.85 3.10 -6.58
N ASP A 267 -5.94 3.78 -6.93
CA ASP A 267 -6.86 3.39 -7.98
C ASP A 267 -6.32 3.79 -9.37
N GLU A 268 -5.82 2.81 -10.12
CA GLU A 268 -5.23 3.01 -11.45
C GLU A 268 -6.24 3.49 -12.50
N ARG A 269 -7.54 3.20 -12.31
CA ARG A 269 -8.58 3.48 -13.32
C ARG A 269 -9.04 4.92 -13.25
N GLU A 270 -9.30 5.39 -12.04
CA GLU A 270 -10.01 6.66 -11.82
C GLU A 270 -9.24 7.67 -10.96
N GLY A 271 -8.20 7.24 -10.26
CA GLY A 271 -7.51 8.06 -9.27
C GLY A 271 -6.25 8.76 -9.74
N VAL A 272 -5.66 8.27 -10.82
CA VAL A 272 -4.41 8.75 -11.40
C VAL A 272 -4.70 9.36 -12.78
N THR A 273 -4.33 10.63 -12.94
CA THR A 273 -4.40 11.36 -14.22
C THR A 273 -3.33 10.88 -15.19
N GLU A 274 -3.44 11.23 -16.48
CA GLU A 274 -2.44 10.84 -17.48
C GLU A 274 -1.03 11.34 -17.12
N ASP A 275 -0.91 12.61 -16.74
CA ASP A 275 0.36 13.21 -16.29
C ASP A 275 0.94 12.46 -15.07
N GLU A 276 0.09 11.99 -14.16
CA GLU A 276 0.54 11.21 -13.01
C GLU A 276 0.94 9.78 -13.41
N ARG A 277 0.31 9.18 -14.43
CA ARG A 277 0.74 7.89 -14.98
C ARG A 277 2.13 8.01 -15.59
N ASP A 278 2.41 9.08 -16.32
CA ASP A 278 3.74 9.35 -16.87
C ASP A 278 4.80 9.52 -15.78
N LEU A 279 4.46 10.21 -14.68
CA LEU A 279 5.34 10.33 -13.51
C LEU A 279 5.63 8.97 -12.86
N LEU A 280 4.65 8.07 -12.84
CA LEU A 280 4.75 6.74 -12.22
C LEU A 280 5.36 5.68 -13.13
N ALA A 281 5.42 5.89 -14.45
CA ALA A 281 5.90 4.91 -15.42
C ALA A 281 7.34 4.42 -15.15
N ASN A 282 8.18 5.27 -14.54
CA ASN A 282 9.58 4.94 -14.21
C ASN A 282 9.79 4.53 -12.74
N VAL A 283 8.71 4.36 -11.97
CA VAL A 283 8.76 3.94 -10.58
C VAL A 283 8.61 2.43 -10.51
N GLU A 284 9.57 1.75 -9.89
CA GLU A 284 9.59 0.28 -9.79
C GLU A 284 8.36 -0.27 -9.06
N GLU A 285 7.91 0.43 -8.01
CA GLU A 285 6.72 0.09 -7.24
C GLU A 285 5.77 1.31 -7.12
N PRO A 286 4.94 1.61 -8.14
CA PRO A 286 4.11 2.82 -8.17
C PRO A 286 3.00 2.83 -7.11
N LYS A 287 2.69 1.66 -6.55
CA LYS A 287 1.73 1.48 -5.44
C LYS A 287 2.39 1.40 -4.06
N ALA A 288 3.71 1.57 -3.94
CA ALA A 288 4.37 1.53 -2.64
C ALA A 288 3.99 2.76 -1.82
N TRP A 289 3.49 2.54 -0.60
CA TRP A 289 3.12 3.61 0.31
C TRP A 289 3.48 3.25 1.76
N LEU A 290 3.69 4.28 2.57
CA LEU A 290 4.05 4.13 3.98
C LEU A 290 3.32 5.20 4.79
N MET A 291 2.72 4.79 5.91
CA MET A 291 2.06 5.68 6.85
C MET A 291 2.62 5.47 8.25
N PHE A 292 2.93 6.58 8.92
CA PHE A 292 3.29 6.59 10.33
C PHE A 292 2.13 7.08 11.18
N THR A 293 1.81 6.34 12.23
CA THR A 293 0.88 6.76 13.28
C THR A 293 1.64 7.02 14.58
N PRO A 294 1.15 7.93 15.43
CA PRO A 294 1.78 8.24 16.72
C PRO A 294 1.65 7.08 17.73
N SER A 295 0.61 6.24 17.60
CA SER A 295 0.37 5.12 18.52
C SER A 295 -0.06 3.83 17.80
N GLU A 296 0.10 2.69 18.46
CA GLU A 296 -0.37 1.39 17.97
C GLU A 296 -1.90 1.28 18.02
N LEU A 297 -2.54 1.94 18.97
CA LEU A 297 -3.99 2.00 19.03
C LEU A 297 -4.55 2.69 17.77
N LEU A 298 -4.02 3.87 17.43
CA LEU A 298 -4.43 4.58 16.21
C LEU A 298 -4.08 3.78 14.94
N ARG A 299 -2.97 3.03 14.97
CA ARG A 299 -2.60 2.12 13.87
C ARG A 299 -3.69 1.09 13.59
N GLN A 300 -4.28 0.49 14.62
CA GLN A 300 -5.36 -0.48 14.46
C GLN A 300 -6.61 0.16 13.89
N TYR A 301 -7.04 1.30 14.44
CA TYR A 301 -8.19 2.05 13.93
C TYR A 301 -8.02 2.48 12.46
N VAL A 302 -6.85 2.97 12.09
CA VAL A 302 -6.56 3.42 10.73
C VAL A 302 -6.56 2.23 9.75
N LYS A 303 -6.11 1.04 10.16
CA LYS A 303 -6.19 -0.17 9.32
C LYS A 303 -7.63 -0.50 8.95
N GLU A 304 -8.54 -0.47 9.92
CA GLU A 304 -9.96 -0.73 9.68
C GLU A 304 -10.58 0.31 8.73
N ALA A 305 -10.21 1.59 8.89
CA ALA A 305 -10.64 2.65 7.99
C ALA A 305 -10.10 2.47 6.55
N PHE A 306 -8.86 2.01 6.37
CA PHE A 306 -8.34 1.67 5.04
C PHE A 306 -9.08 0.51 4.39
N VAL A 307 -9.38 -0.54 5.15
CA VAL A 307 -10.15 -1.69 4.65
C VAL A 307 -11.55 -1.24 4.18
N ARG A 308 -12.19 -0.32 4.92
CA ARG A 308 -13.47 0.30 4.52
C ARG A 308 -13.39 1.17 3.27
N GLU A 309 -12.24 1.75 2.96
CA GLU A 309 -11.99 2.48 1.70
C GLU A 309 -11.39 1.60 0.60
N GLY A 310 -11.23 0.29 0.84
CA GLY A 310 -10.79 -0.69 -0.15
C GLY A 310 -9.29 -0.70 -0.37
N VAL A 311 -8.54 -0.15 0.57
CA VAL A 311 -7.08 -0.18 0.58
C VAL A 311 -6.63 -1.36 1.44
N LEU A 312 -5.92 -2.30 0.82
CA LEU A 312 -5.30 -3.42 1.53
C LEU A 312 -4.09 -2.91 2.33
N ALA A 313 -4.33 -2.49 3.56
CA ALA A 313 -3.30 -2.07 4.49
C ALA A 313 -2.72 -3.30 5.24
N SER A 314 -1.71 -3.95 4.66
CA SER A 314 -0.94 -4.97 5.40
C SER A 314 -0.19 -4.32 6.59
N SER A 315 0.29 -5.14 7.51
CA SER A 315 1.16 -4.69 8.62
C SER A 315 2.46 -4.02 8.15
N GLU A 316 2.78 -4.10 6.86
CA GLU A 316 3.99 -3.54 6.23
C GLU A 316 3.83 -2.09 5.79
N HIS A 317 2.61 -1.57 5.67
CA HIS A 317 2.37 -0.21 5.17
C HIS A 317 2.17 0.81 6.30
N ILE A 318 1.63 0.38 7.45
CA ILE A 318 1.31 1.28 8.57
C ILE A 318 2.12 0.88 9.80
N HIS A 319 2.87 1.83 10.35
CA HIS A 319 3.75 1.61 11.50
C HIS A 319 3.70 2.75 12.50
N THR A 320 4.12 2.46 13.72
CA THR A 320 4.63 3.51 14.62
C THR A 320 6.12 3.73 14.37
N TRP A 321 6.57 4.97 14.48
CA TRP A 321 7.99 5.29 14.27
C TRP A 321 8.90 4.54 15.25
N ASP A 322 8.47 4.36 16.50
CA ASP A 322 9.27 3.70 17.53
C ASP A 322 9.59 2.23 17.22
N LYS A 323 8.66 1.51 16.60
CA LYS A 323 8.91 0.14 16.13
C LYS A 323 9.68 0.15 14.82
N TYR A 324 9.28 1.01 13.88
CA TYR A 324 9.86 1.05 12.55
C TYR A 324 11.35 1.43 12.55
N LYS A 325 11.76 2.37 13.40
CA LYS A 325 13.17 2.77 13.52
C LYS A 325 14.08 1.63 13.98
N ILE A 326 13.57 0.72 14.82
CA ILE A 326 14.31 -0.47 15.28
C ILE A 326 14.45 -1.47 14.13
N LYS A 327 13.35 -1.73 13.40
CA LYS A 327 13.35 -2.58 12.19
C LYS A 327 14.38 -2.05 11.18
N LEU A 328 14.27 -0.78 10.82
CA LEU A 328 15.16 -0.11 9.86
C LEU A 328 16.62 -0.12 10.34
N GLY A 329 16.87 0.17 11.62
CA GLY A 329 18.21 0.11 12.20
C GLY A 329 18.82 -1.30 12.16
N SER A 330 18.01 -2.35 12.30
CA SER A 330 18.45 -3.74 12.17
C SER A 330 18.77 -4.12 10.71
N GLU A 331 17.86 -3.78 9.78
CA GLU A 331 17.96 -4.05 8.34
C GLU A 331 19.13 -3.29 7.70
N CYS A 332 19.33 -2.03 8.05
CA CYS A 332 20.48 -1.22 7.62
C CYS A 332 21.79 -1.63 8.31
N LYS A 333 21.77 -2.67 9.13
CA LYS A 333 22.91 -3.18 9.90
C LYS A 333 23.58 -2.17 10.84
N LEU A 334 22.82 -1.18 11.31
CA LEU A 334 23.30 -0.13 12.21
C LEU A 334 23.25 -0.60 13.67
N LEU A 335 22.19 -1.31 14.07
CA LEU A 335 22.00 -1.74 15.45
C LEU A 335 22.82 -2.98 15.79
N ALA A 336 23.26 -3.09 17.04
CA ALA A 336 23.87 -4.30 17.57
C ALA A 336 22.85 -5.44 17.62
N THR A 337 23.28 -6.66 17.29
CA THR A 337 22.56 -7.90 17.55
C THR A 337 23.50 -8.88 18.27
N PRO A 338 23.02 -9.99 18.87
CA PRO A 338 23.91 -10.94 19.55
C PRO A 338 25.11 -11.39 18.71
N ASN A 339 24.92 -11.48 17.39
CA ASN A 339 25.94 -11.94 16.43
C ASN A 339 26.60 -10.80 15.64
N ARG A 340 26.27 -9.53 15.91
CA ARG A 340 26.74 -8.38 15.13
C ARG A 340 27.03 -7.17 16.01
N ARG A 341 28.26 -6.65 15.93
CA ARG A 341 28.62 -5.35 16.50
C ARG A 341 27.82 -4.23 15.83
N GLY A 342 27.35 -3.25 16.60
CA GLY A 342 26.60 -2.10 16.11
C GLY A 342 26.30 -1.12 17.23
N PHE A 343 25.48 -0.12 16.93
CA PHE A 343 25.00 0.84 17.92
C PHE A 343 23.90 0.22 18.78
N GLN A 344 23.89 0.53 20.07
CA GLN A 344 22.77 0.24 20.95
C GLN A 344 21.85 1.45 20.99
N LEU A 345 20.54 1.19 20.88
CA LEU A 345 19.56 2.26 20.93
C LEU A 345 19.28 2.59 22.40
N ASP A 346 19.72 3.78 22.81
CA ASP A 346 19.32 4.35 24.09
C ASP A 346 17.87 4.86 23.98
N LYS A 347 16.99 4.40 24.89
CA LYS A 347 15.57 4.77 24.91
C LYS A 347 15.32 6.06 25.71
N GLU A 348 16.27 6.47 26.56
CA GLU A 348 16.10 7.58 27.51
C GLU A 348 16.65 8.89 26.96
N GLN A 349 17.61 8.85 26.04
CA GLN A 349 18.15 10.04 25.40
C GLN A 349 17.33 10.49 24.19
N GLN A 350 16.43 11.44 24.42
CA GLN A 350 15.92 12.28 23.34
C GLN A 350 16.90 13.42 23.09
N ILE A 351 17.53 13.42 21.92
CA ILE A 351 18.36 14.53 21.47
C ILE A 351 17.45 15.75 21.25
N ASN A 352 17.39 16.66 22.22
CA ASN A 352 16.54 17.84 22.18
C ASN A 352 17.20 18.96 21.33
N PHE A 353 17.33 18.71 20.03
CA PHE A 353 17.80 19.71 19.08
C PHE A 353 16.64 20.57 18.57
N SER A 354 16.90 21.86 18.33
CA SER A 354 15.99 22.68 17.54
C SER A 354 15.83 22.11 16.12
N ALA A 355 14.67 22.32 15.49
CA ALA A 355 14.38 21.82 14.15
C ALA A 355 15.48 22.18 13.14
N GLN A 356 16.02 23.41 13.20
CA GLN A 356 17.13 23.85 12.34
C GLN A 356 18.41 23.04 12.55
N LYS A 357 18.76 22.71 13.82
CA LYS A 357 19.92 21.86 14.11
C LYS A 357 19.69 20.44 13.61
N GLN A 358 18.49 19.87 13.79
CA GLN A 358 18.13 18.55 13.29
C GLN A 358 18.30 18.45 11.77
N ILE A 359 17.82 19.45 11.01
CA ILE A 359 17.99 19.53 9.55
C ILE A 359 19.49 19.55 9.19
N LYS A 360 20.28 20.38 9.86
CA LYS A 360 21.74 20.46 9.62
C LYS A 360 22.44 19.11 9.89
N TYR A 361 22.08 18.43 10.97
CA TYR A 361 22.62 17.10 11.29
C TYR A 361 22.21 16.07 10.25
N TYR A 362 20.94 16.06 9.84
CA TYR A 362 20.42 15.17 8.81
C TYR A 362 21.17 15.36 7.48
N GLU A 363 21.32 16.60 7.00
CA GLU A 363 22.04 16.89 5.75
C GLU A 363 23.51 16.47 5.81
N ARG A 364 24.18 16.72 6.95
CA ARG A 364 25.56 16.28 7.16
C ARG A 364 25.66 14.75 7.16
N PHE A 365 24.76 14.07 7.86
CA PHE A 365 24.70 12.61 7.90
C PHE A 365 24.44 12.02 6.52
N LYS A 366 23.44 12.54 5.78
CA LYS A 366 23.11 12.12 4.41
C LYS A 366 24.31 12.24 3.47
N LYS A 367 25.01 13.37 3.52
CA LYS A 367 26.22 13.61 2.71
C LYS A 367 27.37 12.66 3.07
N GLN A 368 27.56 12.42 4.36
CA GLN A 368 28.58 11.47 4.85
C GLN A 368 28.24 10.05 4.40
N LEU A 369 26.99 9.62 4.58
CA LEU A 369 26.51 8.31 4.18
C LEU A 369 26.67 8.07 2.67
N GLY A 370 26.27 9.04 1.84
CA GLY A 370 26.47 8.97 0.39
C GLY A 370 27.95 8.86 0.00
N SER A 371 28.83 9.60 0.69
CA SER A 371 30.28 9.52 0.46
C SER A 371 30.86 8.15 0.85
N ASP A 372 30.39 7.57 1.95
CA ASP A 372 30.81 6.25 2.42
C ASP A 372 30.30 5.14 1.51
N PHE A 373 29.05 5.22 1.03
CA PHE A 373 28.51 4.31 0.02
C PHE A 373 29.31 4.38 -1.28
N GLY A 374 29.52 5.58 -1.83
CA GLY A 374 30.29 5.76 -3.06
C GLY A 374 31.76 5.29 -2.93
N ARG A 375 32.35 5.37 -1.72
CA ARG A 375 33.68 4.79 -1.46
C ARG A 375 33.64 3.26 -1.45
N LYS A 376 32.68 2.65 -0.76
CA LYS A 376 32.53 1.19 -0.70
C LYS A 376 32.27 0.61 -2.09
N ILE A 377 31.35 1.19 -2.85
CA ILE A 377 31.03 0.77 -4.22
C ILE A 377 32.27 0.82 -5.10
N ARG A 378 33.06 1.89 -5.06
CA ARG A 378 34.30 1.98 -5.85
C ARG A 378 35.31 0.89 -5.49
N LYS A 379 35.46 0.55 -4.20
CA LYS A 379 36.31 -0.56 -3.78
C LYS A 379 35.78 -1.90 -4.31
N SER A 380 34.46 -2.12 -4.24
CA SER A 380 33.82 -3.33 -4.77
C SER A 380 33.96 -3.44 -6.30
N ILE A 381 33.77 -2.35 -7.06
CA ILE A 381 33.99 -2.33 -8.51
C ILE A 381 35.44 -2.69 -8.85
N ALA A 382 36.42 -2.19 -8.09
CA ALA A 382 37.82 -2.53 -8.31
C ALA A 382 38.09 -4.02 -8.08
N ALA A 383 37.48 -4.62 -7.05
CA ALA A 383 37.56 -6.06 -6.79
C ALA A 383 36.88 -6.89 -7.90
N LEU A 384 35.71 -6.46 -8.38
CA LEU A 384 35.01 -7.11 -9.48
C LEU A 384 35.81 -7.09 -10.79
N ARG A 385 36.61 -6.04 -11.05
CA ARG A 385 37.50 -5.99 -12.22
C ARG A 385 38.65 -6.97 -12.15
N SER A 386 39.12 -7.29 -10.96
CA SER A 386 40.17 -8.29 -10.76
C SER A 386 39.64 -9.72 -10.80
N ALA A 387 38.32 -9.91 -10.73
CA ALA A 387 37.70 -11.22 -10.86
C ALA A 387 37.80 -11.71 -12.32
N LYS A 388 38.20 -12.97 -12.50
CA LYS A 388 38.28 -13.62 -13.82
C LYS A 388 36.92 -14.19 -14.25
N LEU A 389 35.88 -13.36 -14.20
CA LEU A 389 34.51 -13.74 -14.52
C LEU A 389 33.89 -12.74 -15.50
N ASP A 390 33.30 -13.26 -16.58
CA ASP A 390 32.70 -12.42 -17.64
C ASP A 390 31.54 -11.57 -17.10
N LEU A 391 30.66 -12.16 -16.28
CA LEU A 391 29.55 -11.45 -15.64
C LEU A 391 30.05 -10.32 -14.71
N ALA A 392 31.15 -10.56 -13.97
CA ALA A 392 31.75 -9.54 -13.11
C ALA A 392 32.34 -8.37 -13.92
N SER A 393 32.95 -8.68 -15.07
CA SER A 393 33.50 -7.68 -16.01
C SER A 393 32.39 -6.83 -16.65
N GLU A 394 31.28 -7.47 -17.06
CA GLU A 394 30.10 -6.80 -17.62
C GLU A 394 29.50 -5.81 -16.60
N ILE A 395 29.21 -6.29 -15.39
CA ILE A 395 28.67 -5.47 -14.29
C ILE A 395 29.61 -4.31 -14.00
N SER A 396 30.92 -4.57 -13.89
CA SER A 396 31.91 -3.52 -13.64
C SER A 396 31.90 -2.43 -14.72
N THR A 397 31.78 -2.82 -15.99
CA THR A 397 31.74 -1.89 -17.13
C THR A 397 30.50 -1.00 -17.07
N GLN A 398 29.33 -1.58 -16.78
CA GLN A 398 28.07 -0.84 -16.63
C GLN A 398 28.12 0.14 -15.44
N PHE A 399 28.74 -0.26 -14.32
CA PHE A 399 28.92 0.61 -13.16
C PHE A 399 29.86 1.79 -13.46
N VAL A 400 30.91 1.56 -14.26
CA VAL A 400 31.87 2.60 -14.63
C VAL A 400 31.27 3.61 -15.59
N ALA A 401 30.43 3.18 -16.53
CA ALA A 401 29.65 4.08 -17.37
C ALA A 401 28.79 5.04 -16.53
N LYS A 402 28.30 4.56 -15.37
CA LYS A 402 27.47 5.32 -14.43
C LYS A 402 28.24 5.91 -13.23
N LYS A 403 29.56 6.06 -13.35
CA LYS A 403 30.45 6.53 -12.26
C LYS A 403 29.97 7.84 -11.60
N HIS A 404 29.42 8.77 -12.38
CA HIS A 404 28.91 10.06 -11.85
C HIS A 404 27.78 9.87 -10.83
N ILE A 405 26.92 8.86 -11.01
CA ILE A 405 25.82 8.53 -10.09
C ILE A 405 26.38 8.00 -8.77
N PHE A 406 27.36 7.08 -8.84
CA PHE A 406 28.01 6.49 -7.67
C PHE A 406 29.00 7.43 -6.97
N GLN A 407 29.26 8.60 -7.55
CA GLN A 407 29.98 9.72 -6.94
C GLN A 407 29.03 10.76 -6.32
N SER A 408 27.73 10.62 -6.52
CA SER A 408 26.75 11.52 -5.92
C SER A 408 26.84 11.47 -4.39
N LYS A 409 26.57 12.60 -3.75
CA LYS A 409 26.47 12.69 -2.28
C LYS A 409 25.08 12.30 -1.77
N ASN A 410 24.18 11.90 -2.67
CA ASN A 410 22.82 11.53 -2.34
C ASN A 410 22.70 9.99 -2.28
N PRO A 411 22.58 9.39 -1.08
CA PRO A 411 22.51 7.95 -0.94
C PRO A 411 21.27 7.35 -1.63
N VAL A 412 20.16 8.10 -1.75
CA VAL A 412 18.94 7.61 -2.41
C VAL A 412 19.21 7.36 -3.90
N THR A 413 19.85 8.31 -4.58
CA THR A 413 20.20 8.17 -6.00
C THR A 413 21.13 6.97 -6.22
N ILE A 414 22.09 6.75 -5.31
CA ILE A 414 22.98 5.58 -5.35
C ILE A 414 22.17 4.28 -5.21
N VAL A 415 21.30 4.18 -4.21
CA VAL A 415 20.53 2.95 -3.93
C VAL A 415 19.54 2.65 -5.05
N MET A 416 18.82 3.65 -5.58
CA MET A 416 17.92 3.47 -6.73
C MET A 416 18.66 3.00 -7.97
N GLU A 417 19.90 3.45 -8.18
CA GLU A 417 20.68 2.97 -9.32
C GLU A 417 21.20 1.55 -9.08
N LEU A 418 21.56 1.20 -7.85
CA LEU A 418 21.96 -0.16 -7.48
C LEU A 418 20.80 -1.17 -7.58
N SER A 419 19.55 -0.79 -7.25
CA SER A 419 18.41 -1.70 -7.30
C SER A 419 18.17 -2.25 -8.70
N LYS A 420 18.44 -1.44 -9.74
CA LYS A 420 18.40 -1.87 -11.16
C LYS A 420 19.37 -2.99 -11.51
N PHE A 421 20.37 -3.25 -10.67
CA PHE A 421 21.33 -4.34 -10.83
C PHE A 421 21.11 -5.48 -9.83
N ALA A 422 20.06 -5.43 -8.99
CA ALA A 422 19.83 -6.41 -7.94
C ALA A 422 19.84 -7.85 -8.46
N ASP A 423 19.11 -8.11 -9.55
CA ASP A 423 19.03 -9.45 -10.15
C ASP A 423 20.38 -9.93 -10.68
N LYS A 424 21.10 -9.08 -11.42
CA LYS A 424 22.45 -9.40 -11.93
C LYS A 424 23.46 -9.63 -10.79
N LEU A 425 23.34 -8.87 -9.70
CA LEU A 425 24.20 -9.04 -8.52
C LEU A 425 23.86 -10.33 -7.76
N ASN A 426 22.58 -10.71 -7.68
CA ASN A 426 22.14 -11.98 -7.10
C ASN A 426 22.62 -13.17 -7.94
N GLU A 427 22.53 -13.06 -9.27
CA GLU A 427 23.07 -14.06 -10.21
C GLU A 427 24.58 -14.22 -10.03
N LEU A 428 25.32 -13.10 -10.00
CA LEU A 428 26.76 -13.13 -9.73
C LEU A 428 27.08 -13.76 -8.37
N GLU A 429 26.32 -13.43 -7.32
CA GLU A 429 26.48 -14.04 -6.00
C GLU A 429 26.25 -15.56 -6.05
N GLN A 430 25.25 -16.03 -6.81
CA GLN A 430 24.99 -17.44 -6.98
C GLN A 430 26.14 -18.15 -7.72
N VAL A 431 26.60 -17.59 -8.84
CA VAL A 431 27.75 -18.13 -9.60
C VAL A 431 28.99 -18.23 -8.70
N LEU A 432 29.31 -17.17 -7.96
CA LEU A 432 30.44 -17.16 -7.03
C LEU A 432 30.30 -18.23 -5.93
N LYS A 433 29.09 -18.40 -5.37
CA LYS A 433 28.82 -19.44 -4.37
C LYS A 433 28.97 -20.85 -4.93
N GLU A 434 28.55 -21.06 -6.18
CA GLU A 434 28.68 -22.34 -6.88
C GLU A 434 30.15 -22.67 -7.16
N GLU A 435 30.93 -21.71 -7.68
CA GLU A 435 32.38 -21.85 -7.88
C GLU A 435 33.11 -22.15 -6.56
N GLN A 436 32.85 -21.36 -5.51
CA GLN A 436 33.39 -21.62 -4.18
C GLN A 436 33.04 -23.03 -3.70
N THR A 437 31.79 -23.45 -3.86
CA THR A 437 31.33 -24.79 -3.45
C THR A 437 32.06 -25.88 -4.22
N GLN A 438 32.28 -25.70 -5.52
CA GLN A 438 32.97 -26.68 -6.35
C GLN A 438 34.44 -26.80 -5.94
N ILE A 439 35.14 -25.69 -5.71
CA ILE A 439 36.53 -25.70 -5.27
C ILE A 439 36.68 -26.42 -3.91
N PHE A 440 35.80 -26.14 -2.93
CA PHE A 440 35.85 -26.84 -1.64
C PHE A 440 35.56 -28.33 -1.75
N LYS A 441 34.69 -28.74 -2.67
CA LYS A 441 34.46 -30.17 -2.96
C LYS A 441 35.70 -30.82 -3.54
N ASP A 442 36.40 -30.15 -4.43
CA ASP A 442 37.59 -30.70 -5.07
C ASP A 442 38.77 -30.78 -4.08
N GLU A 443 38.92 -29.79 -3.19
CA GLU A 443 39.87 -29.87 -2.07
C GLU A 443 39.54 -31.04 -1.13
N ALA A 444 38.27 -31.23 -0.75
CA ALA A 444 37.84 -32.36 0.07
C ALA A 444 38.16 -33.71 -0.59
N LYS A 445 37.97 -33.82 -1.92
CA LYS A 445 38.33 -35.03 -2.69
C LYS A 445 39.84 -35.27 -2.69
N ILE A 446 40.67 -34.22 -2.81
CA ILE A 446 42.13 -34.35 -2.73
C ILE A 446 42.53 -34.91 -1.36
N GLN A 447 41.99 -34.36 -0.28
CA GLN A 447 42.26 -34.84 1.08
C GLN A 447 41.81 -36.29 1.27
N GLN A 448 40.63 -36.67 0.74
CA GLN A 448 40.13 -38.05 0.83
C GLN A 448 40.92 -39.05 -0.04
N ARG A 449 41.49 -38.61 -1.16
CA ARG A 449 42.39 -39.44 -1.97
C ARG A 449 43.72 -39.69 -1.25
N ASN A 450 44.23 -38.70 -0.53
CA ASN A 450 45.47 -38.81 0.24
C ASN A 450 45.28 -39.59 1.54
N ASP A 451 44.11 -39.51 2.17
CA ASP A 451 43.73 -40.25 3.38
C ASP A 451 42.29 -40.78 3.28
N SER A 452 42.14 -42.09 3.08
CA SER A 452 40.83 -42.75 2.98
C SER A 452 40.03 -42.70 4.27
N LYS A 453 40.68 -42.43 5.42
CA LYS A 453 40.05 -42.26 6.74
C LYS A 453 39.77 -40.81 7.08
N PHE A 454 40.07 -39.85 6.19
CA PHE A 454 39.97 -38.41 6.44
C PHE A 454 38.60 -37.97 7.00
N LEU A 455 37.49 -38.40 6.37
CA LEU A 455 36.16 -38.02 6.84
C LEU A 455 35.79 -38.67 8.18
N SER A 456 36.25 -39.89 8.42
CA SER A 456 36.02 -40.59 9.69
C SER A 456 36.87 -40.02 10.84
N SER A 457 38.10 -39.60 10.57
CA SER A 457 38.97 -38.97 11.57
C SER A 457 38.48 -37.56 11.91
N LEU A 458 38.06 -36.78 10.91
CA LEU A 458 37.45 -35.48 11.13
C LEU A 458 36.13 -35.59 11.91
N TYR A 459 35.29 -36.59 11.63
CA TYR A 459 34.07 -36.84 12.42
C TYR A 459 34.37 -37.10 13.89
N LEU A 460 35.41 -37.88 14.21
CA LEU A 460 35.81 -38.14 15.60
C LEU A 460 36.29 -36.89 16.34
N GLU A 461 36.87 -35.93 15.63
CA GLU A 461 37.34 -34.66 16.18
C GLU A 461 36.19 -33.68 16.47
N ILE A 462 35.13 -33.70 15.66
CA ILE A 462 34.07 -32.69 15.72
C ILE A 462 32.74 -33.17 16.31
N LYS A 463 32.58 -34.47 16.57
CA LYS A 463 31.36 -35.05 17.14
C LYS A 463 31.13 -34.53 18.57
N GLU A 464 29.89 -34.21 18.89
CA GLU A 464 29.43 -33.97 20.26
C GLU A 464 28.74 -35.23 20.81
N GLU A 465 28.50 -35.34 22.13
CA GLU A 465 27.98 -36.56 22.77
C GLU A 465 26.62 -37.01 22.18
N ASP A 466 25.80 -36.06 21.74
CA ASP A 466 24.48 -36.28 21.13
C ASP A 466 24.53 -36.75 19.66
N ASP A 467 25.66 -36.62 18.95
CA ASP A 467 25.78 -36.94 17.52
C ASP A 467 25.98 -38.45 17.24
N SER A 468 26.06 -39.27 18.28
CA SER A 468 26.42 -40.69 18.23
C SER A 468 25.41 -41.57 17.47
N GLN A 469 24.15 -41.12 17.34
CA GLN A 469 23.05 -41.85 16.70
C GLN A 469 22.90 -41.61 15.17
N LEU A 470 23.74 -40.78 14.55
CA LEU A 470 23.62 -40.48 13.11
C LEU A 470 23.89 -41.71 12.23
N SER A 471 23.14 -41.84 11.12
CA SER A 471 23.42 -42.86 10.10
C SER A 471 24.75 -42.59 9.40
N ARG A 472 25.37 -43.60 8.78
CA ARG A 472 26.67 -43.46 8.08
C ARG A 472 26.60 -42.41 6.95
N GLY A 473 25.46 -42.29 6.28
CA GLY A 473 25.24 -41.27 5.24
C GLY A 473 25.14 -39.86 5.80
N ASP A 474 24.52 -39.70 6.97
CA ASP A 474 24.34 -38.40 7.61
C ASP A 474 25.62 -37.88 8.27
N LYS A 475 26.46 -38.79 8.80
CA LYS A 475 27.80 -38.46 9.31
C LYS A 475 28.68 -37.82 8.23
N SER A 476 28.66 -38.37 7.02
CA SER A 476 29.44 -37.84 5.89
C SER A 476 28.96 -36.44 5.47
N LYS A 477 27.64 -36.23 5.40
CA LYS A 477 27.04 -34.92 5.09
C LYS A 477 27.34 -33.87 6.16
N PHE A 478 27.25 -34.26 7.43
CA PHE A 478 27.57 -33.40 8.58
C PHE A 478 29.02 -32.91 8.53
N VAL A 479 29.97 -33.85 8.37
CA VAL A 479 31.41 -33.54 8.29
C VAL A 479 31.73 -32.68 7.08
N SER A 480 31.18 -33.00 5.91
CA SER A 480 31.39 -32.20 4.69
C SER A 480 30.87 -30.76 4.85
N THR A 481 29.73 -30.59 5.52
CA THR A 481 29.16 -29.27 5.80
C THR A 481 30.01 -28.48 6.81
N ALA A 482 30.46 -29.13 7.88
CA ALA A 482 31.33 -28.52 8.89
C ALA A 482 32.70 -28.12 8.32
N TYR A 483 33.30 -29.02 7.53
CA TYR A 483 34.55 -28.78 6.79
C TYR A 483 34.43 -27.58 5.85
N LYS A 484 33.36 -27.54 5.03
CA LYS A 484 33.09 -26.41 4.13
C LYS A 484 32.97 -25.09 4.90
N ARG A 485 32.21 -25.06 6.01
CA ARG A 485 32.05 -23.86 6.85
C ARG A 485 33.36 -23.40 7.47
N ALA A 486 34.21 -24.33 7.91
CA ALA A 486 35.51 -24.01 8.48
C ALA A 486 36.47 -23.41 7.45
N LEU A 487 36.51 -23.97 6.23
CA LEU A 487 37.35 -23.44 5.15
C LEU A 487 36.88 -22.07 4.65
N ILE A 488 35.56 -21.85 4.54
CA ILE A 488 35.00 -20.53 4.21
C ILE A 488 35.44 -19.52 5.27
N ALA A 489 35.23 -19.83 6.55
CA ALA A 489 35.62 -18.95 7.65
C ALA A 489 37.15 -18.70 7.68
N TYR A 490 37.96 -19.70 7.34
CA TYR A 490 39.41 -19.57 7.26
C TYR A 490 39.84 -18.59 6.15
N CYS A 491 39.35 -18.78 4.92
CA CYS A 491 39.71 -17.89 3.82
C CYS A 491 39.11 -16.48 3.97
N GLU A 492 37.91 -16.33 4.54
CA GLU A 492 37.33 -15.02 4.90
C GLU A 492 38.22 -14.25 5.89
N ASN A 493 38.70 -14.94 6.93
CA ASN A 493 39.54 -14.31 7.94
C ASN A 493 40.93 -13.93 7.38
N ILE A 494 41.50 -14.74 6.47
CA ILE A 494 42.74 -14.38 5.75
C ILE A 494 42.54 -13.16 4.86
N ALA A 495 41.46 -13.11 4.08
CA ALA A 495 41.17 -11.98 3.19
C ALA A 495 40.99 -10.66 3.95
N VAL A 496 40.44 -10.71 5.18
CA VAL A 496 40.21 -9.55 6.04
C VAL A 496 41.36 -9.31 7.04
N SER A 497 42.46 -10.08 6.95
CA SER A 497 43.61 -10.00 7.88
C SER A 497 43.21 -10.13 9.36
N LYS A 498 42.24 -11.00 9.65
CA LYS A 498 41.78 -11.32 11.01
C LYS A 498 42.11 -12.77 11.36
N ALA A 499 42.21 -13.06 12.66
CA ALA A 499 42.29 -14.42 13.16
C ALA A 499 40.88 -15.05 13.24
N VAL A 500 40.79 -16.37 13.09
CA VAL A 500 39.55 -17.13 13.33
C VAL A 500 39.12 -16.94 14.79
N ASN A 501 37.81 -16.83 15.04
CA ASN A 501 37.28 -16.61 16.39
C ASN A 501 37.60 -17.80 17.31
N LYS A 502 38.19 -17.48 18.47
CA LYS A 502 38.61 -18.47 19.48
C LYS A 502 37.41 -19.21 20.09
N GLY A 503 37.57 -20.51 20.32
CA GLY A 503 36.59 -21.40 20.96
C GLY A 503 35.49 -21.93 20.04
N THR A 504 35.56 -21.67 18.73
CA THR A 504 34.54 -22.10 17.77
C THR A 504 34.86 -23.46 17.15
N GLN A 505 33.84 -24.21 16.70
CA GLN A 505 34.03 -25.47 15.97
C GLN A 505 34.89 -25.28 14.70
N GLN A 506 34.77 -24.11 14.06
CA GLN A 506 35.58 -23.74 12.89
C GLN A 506 37.07 -23.63 13.23
N GLU A 507 37.43 -23.06 14.38
CA GLU A 507 38.83 -22.99 14.84
C GLU A 507 39.40 -24.38 15.10
N LYS A 508 38.63 -25.27 15.75
CA LYS A 508 39.05 -26.67 15.99
C LYS A 508 39.36 -27.39 14.68
N ILE A 509 38.48 -27.25 13.67
CA ILE A 509 38.66 -27.87 12.35
C ILE A 509 39.89 -27.28 11.64
N VAL A 510 40.06 -25.95 11.63
CA VAL A 510 41.23 -25.31 11.01
C VAL A 510 42.53 -25.73 11.69
N THR A 511 42.53 -25.84 13.02
CA THR A 511 43.70 -26.27 13.80
C THR A 511 44.03 -27.74 13.53
N TRP A 512 43.00 -28.60 13.45
CA TRP A 512 43.15 -30.01 13.10
C TRP A 512 43.66 -30.21 11.67
N LEU A 513 43.24 -29.34 10.72
CA LEU A 513 43.75 -29.39 9.36
C LEU A 513 45.25 -29.05 9.30
N GLY A 514 45.73 -28.14 10.14
CA GLY A 514 47.15 -27.79 10.22
C GLY A 514 47.69 -27.31 8.87
N GLU A 515 48.71 -27.98 8.33
CA GLU A 515 49.29 -27.68 7.01
C GLU A 515 48.38 -28.06 5.82
N ARG A 516 47.29 -28.80 6.07
CA ARG A 516 46.32 -29.24 5.03
C ARG A 516 45.30 -28.17 4.65
N VAL A 517 45.39 -26.97 5.22
CA VAL A 517 44.55 -25.84 4.83
C VAL A 517 44.99 -25.27 3.47
N PRO A 518 44.06 -24.73 2.65
CA PRO A 518 44.42 -24.11 1.39
C PRO A 518 45.48 -23.02 1.54
N ALA A 519 46.46 -22.98 0.65
CA ALA A 519 47.49 -21.94 0.65
C ALA A 519 46.85 -20.54 0.58
N LYS A 520 47.47 -19.53 1.22
CA LYS A 520 46.96 -18.14 1.24
C LYS A 520 46.66 -17.57 -0.15
N LYS A 521 47.47 -17.93 -1.15
CA LYS A 521 47.26 -17.53 -2.55
C LYS A 521 45.98 -18.12 -3.14
N ASN A 522 45.64 -19.35 -2.75
CA ASN A 522 44.38 -19.97 -3.13
C ASN A 522 43.24 -19.25 -2.39
N CYS A 523 43.35 -19.01 -1.07
CA CYS A 523 42.37 -18.23 -0.28
C CYS A 523 42.01 -16.87 -0.89
N ASN A 524 42.99 -16.13 -1.44
CA ASN A 524 42.75 -14.85 -2.09
C ASN A 524 42.09 -14.95 -3.48
N SER A 525 42.14 -16.11 -4.13
CA SER A 525 41.34 -16.37 -5.34
C SER A 525 39.90 -16.80 -5.03
N PHE A 526 39.55 -17.09 -3.77
CA PHE A 526 38.18 -17.38 -3.36
C PHE A 526 37.34 -16.11 -3.06
N TRP A 527 37.95 -14.91 -3.08
CA TRP A 527 37.33 -13.64 -2.62
C TRP A 527 37.56 -12.46 -3.57
#